data_AF-A0A257KZ08-F1
#
_entry.id   AF-A0A257KZ08-F1
#
_cell.length_a   1.000
_cell.length_b   1.000
_cell.length_c   1.000
_cell.angle_alpha   90.00
_cell.angle_beta   90.00
_cell.angle_gamma   90.00
#
_symmetry.space_group_name_H-M   'P 1'
#
loop_
_entity.id
_entity.type
_entity.pdbx_description
1 polymer ?
#
loop_
_entity_poly.entity_id
_entity_poly.type
_entity_poly.pdbx_seq_one_letter_code
_entity_poly.pdbx_strand_id
1 'polypeptide(L)' 'MSAQTRIDELTDLLNYYNHRYYQDAISEVSDQEFDFLLKELESLENQNPSLK' A
#
# COMPACT_ATOMS: atom_id res chain seq x y z
N MET A 1 6.00 -9.01 -13.73
CA MET A 1 6.01 -7.83 -12.85
C MET A 1 7.21 -7.95 -11.93
N SER A 2 8.01 -6.90 -11.76
CA SER A 2 9.12 -6.91 -10.81
C SER A 2 8.61 -6.58 -9.41
N ALA A 3 9.39 -6.91 -8.38
CA ALA A 3 9.07 -6.51 -7.01
C ALA A 3 8.92 -4.98 -6.88
N GLN A 4 9.74 -4.20 -7.60
CA GLN A 4 9.64 -2.74 -7.65
C GLN A 4 8.27 -2.28 -8.15
N THR A 5 7.79 -2.81 -9.29
CA THR A 5 6.49 -2.41 -9.84
C THR A 5 5.37 -2.67 -8.84
N ARG A 6 5.42 -3.79 -8.11
CA ARG A 6 4.41 -4.12 -7.12
C ARG A 6 4.48 -3.21 -5.88
N ILE A 7 5.68 -2.86 -5.45
CA ILE A 7 5.92 -1.89 -4.37
C ILE A 7 5.31 -0.54 -4.76
N ASP A 8 5.64 -0.03 -5.95
CA ASP A 8 5.12 1.25 -6.45
C ASP A 8 3.58 1.25 -6.51
N GLU A 9 2.97 0.19 -7.06
CA GLU A 9 1.52 0.04 -7.12
C GLU A 9 0.86 0.06 -5.72
N LEU A 10 1.43 -0.68 -4.76
CA LEU A 10 0.91 -0.74 -3.40
C LEU A 10 1.06 0.60 -2.68
N THR A 11 2.19 1.29 -2.87
CA THR A 11 2.42 2.62 -2.32
C THR A 11 1.40 3.62 -2.85
N ASP A 12 1.18 3.65 -4.16
CA ASP A 12 0.18 4.53 -4.79
C ASP A 12 -1.23 4.23 -4.29
N LEU A 13 -1.57 2.93 -4.17
CA LEU A 13 -2.89 2.49 -3.71
C LEU A 13 -3.14 2.87 -2.24
N LEU A 14 -2.17 2.63 -1.36
CA LEU A 14 -2.25 3.00 0.06
C LEU A 14 -2.36 4.52 0.22
N ASN A 15 -1.60 5.29 -0.56
CA ASN A 15 -1.69 6.74 -0.58
C ASN A 15 -3.06 7.24 -1.06
N TYR A 16 -3.61 6.61 -2.10
CA TYR A 16 -4.96 6.90 -2.58
C TYR A 16 -5.99 6.66 -1.47
N TYR A 17 -5.99 5.49 -0.83
CA TYR A 17 -6.94 5.21 0.26
C TYR A 17 -6.78 6.15 1.45
N ASN A 18 -5.54 6.46 1.86
CA ASN A 18 -5.28 7.45 2.90
C ASN A 18 -5.83 8.82 2.53
N HIS A 19 -5.61 9.28 1.29
CA HIS A 19 -6.14 10.56 0.83
C HIS A 19 -7.66 10.58 0.88
N ARG A 20 -8.33 9.54 0.37
CA ARG A 20 -9.80 9.43 0.40
C ARG A 20 -10.34 9.40 1.83
N TYR A 21 -9.67 8.69 2.73
CA TYR A 21 -10.06 8.61 4.14
C TYR A 21 -9.90 9.96 4.86
N TYR A 22 -8.74 10.61 4.73
CA TYR A 22 -8.45 11.82 5.49
C TYR A 22 -9.01 13.11 4.85
N GLN A 23 -9.07 13.19 3.52
CA GLN A 23 -9.56 14.39 2.81
C GLN A 23 -11.05 14.32 2.54
N ASP A 24 -11.54 13.18 2.07
CA ASP A 24 -12.92 13.04 1.62
C ASP A 24 -13.83 12.40 2.69
N ALA A 25 -13.26 11.91 3.80
CA ALA A 25 -13.95 11.10 4.81
C ALA A 25 -14.63 9.85 4.21
N ILE A 26 -14.05 9.31 3.12
CA ILE A 26 -14.53 8.13 2.42
C ILE A 26 -13.62 6.96 2.75
N SER A 27 -14.20 5.93 3.35
CA SER A 27 -13.54 4.64 3.54
C SER A 27 -13.94 3.70 2.40
N GLU A 28 -13.09 3.59 1.37
CA GLU A 28 -13.32 2.70 0.21
C GLU A 28 -12.95 1.24 0.49
N VAL A 29 -12.08 1.02 1.47
CA VAL A 29 -11.62 -0.29 1.92
C VAL A 29 -11.77 -0.40 3.43
N SER A 30 -12.00 -1.61 3.94
CA SER A 30 -11.98 -1.84 5.38
C SER A 30 -10.57 -1.68 5.96
N ASP A 31 -10.49 -1.38 7.26
CA ASP A 31 -9.20 -1.33 7.97
C ASP A 31 -8.40 -2.63 7.80
N GLN A 32 -9.09 -3.79 7.74
CA GLN A 32 -8.46 -5.08 7.50
C GLN A 32 -7.83 -5.17 6.10
N GLU A 33 -8.53 -4.72 5.07
CA GLU A 33 -8.01 -4.69 3.69
C GLU A 33 -6.81 -3.77 3.57
N PHE A 34 -6.88 -2.59 4.20
CA PHE A 34 -5.75 -1.67 4.26
C PHE A 34 -4.54 -2.30 4.95
N ASP A 35 -4.73 -2.93 6.11
CA ASP A 35 -3.68 -3.64 6.84
C ASP A 35 -3.06 -4.79 6.01
N PHE A 36 -3.85 -5.51 5.22
CA PHE A 36 -3.32 -6.56 4.35
C PHE A 36 -2.44 -6.00 3.23
N LEU A 37 -2.85 -4.90 2.60
CA LEU A 37 -2.07 -4.22 1.56
C LEU A 37 -0.77 -3.65 2.13
N LEU A 38 -0.83 -3.06 3.32
CA LEU A 38 0.35 -2.54 4.02
C LEU A 38 1.34 -3.66 4.35
N LYS A 39 0.86 -4.79 4.86
CA LYS A 39 1.70 -5.97 5.13
C LYS A 39 2.32 -6.56 3.87
N GLU A 40 1.60 -6.54 2.74
CA GLU A 40 2.15 -6.97 1.45
C GLU A 40 3.32 -6.06 1.04
N LEU A 41 3.14 -4.74 1.14
CA LEU A 41 4.18 -3.76 0.85
C LEU A 41 5.41 -3.98 1.74
N GLU A 42 5.23 -4.04 3.06
CA GLU A 42 6.31 -4.29 4.02
C GLU A 42 7.04 -5.61 3.73
N SER A 43 6.30 -6.67 3.39
CA SER A 43 6.90 -7.97 3.04
C SER A 43 7.77 -7.87 1.79
N LEU A 44 7.33 -7.13 0.78
CA LEU A 44 8.08 -6.94 -0.46
C LEU A 44 9.33 -6.08 -0.24
N GLU A 45 9.23 -5.00 0.54
CA GLU A 45 10.38 -4.17 0.94
C GLU A 45 11.40 -4.97 1.75
N ASN A 46 10.94 -5.82 2.68
CA ASN A 46 11.81 -6.66 3.49
C ASN A 46 12.52 -7.75 2.67
N GLN A 47 11.84 -8.30 1.66
CA GLN A 47 12.44 -9.25 0.72
C GLN A 47 13.41 -8.59 -0.26
N ASN A 48 13.26 -7.28 -0.48
CA ASN A 48 14.08 -6.51 -1.41
C ASN A 48 14.63 -5.23 -0.73
N PRO A 49 15.57 -5.34 0.23
CA PRO A 49 16.05 -4.18 0.99
C PRO A 49 16.69 -3.08 0.14
N SER A 50 17.08 -3.39 -1.10
CA SER A 50 17.64 -2.43 -2.06
C SER A 50 16.59 -1.56 -2.75
N LEU A 51 15.30 -1.86 -2.59
CA LEU A 51 14.16 -1.15 -3.20
C LEU A 51 13.41 -0.27 -2.18
N LYS A 52 13.89 -0.23 -0.94
CA LYS A 52 13.34 0.60 0.13
C LYS A 52 13.87 2.03 0.07
#